data_AF-A0A2G2HB71-F1
#
_entry.id   AF-A0A2G2HB71-F1
#
_cell.length_a   1.000
_cell.length_b   1.000
_cell.length_c   1.000
_cell.angle_alpha   90.00
_cell.angle_beta   90.00
_cell.angle_gamma   90.00
#
_symmetry.space_group_name_H-M   'P 1'
#
loop_
_entity.id
_entity.type
_entity.pdbx_description
1 polymer ?
#
loop_
_entity_poly.entity_id
_entity_poly.type
_entity_poly.pdbx_seq_one_letter_code
_entity_poly.pdbx_strand_id
1 'polypeptide(L)'
;MKKKVWLVTKNSYNGFRKRLGFIQRNTNGKYDDLYYDFTMVNGTHNSYHRDGSEWRTYSDGKKKKLGESIPLKNFKGLYPLGLNLFDYLSLYTLPNLKAKNIRNDILYEVDIEALPSSTYNIFIEMIDPSTVILNDENMKIPDNAVTLVIKDFEPWIIVTVLGYKENLIANFTNNGVTLNHFNERFTANGEGKQYELEQVPIGNKITFSQDDKGKIRIGISNK
;
A
#
# COMPACT_ATOMS: atom_id res chain seq x y z
N MET A 1 -0.15 -10.12 -21.99
CA MET A 1 -1.54 -10.19 -21.48
C MET A 1 -1.59 -9.45 -20.15
N LYS A 2 -2.34 -8.34 -20.02
CA LYS A 2 -2.33 -7.51 -18.79
C LYS A 2 -3.23 -8.14 -17.73
N LYS A 3 -2.72 -9.08 -16.93
CA LYS A 3 -3.45 -9.58 -15.77
C LYS A 3 -3.25 -8.64 -14.59
N LYS A 4 -4.34 -8.23 -13.96
CA LYS A 4 -4.30 -7.49 -12.70
C LYS A 4 -4.24 -8.50 -11.55
N VAL A 5 -3.50 -8.17 -10.51
CA VAL A 5 -3.46 -8.92 -9.26
C VAL A 5 -4.29 -8.14 -8.25
N TRP A 6 -5.30 -8.77 -7.68
CA TRP A 6 -6.17 -8.17 -6.68
C TRP A 6 -5.86 -8.72 -5.30
N LEU A 7 -5.75 -7.82 -4.32
CA LEU A 7 -5.80 -8.17 -2.91
C LEU A 7 -7.24 -8.02 -2.43
N VAL A 8 -7.81 -9.08 -1.87
CA VAL A 8 -9.23 -9.14 -1.52
C VAL A 8 -9.43 -9.78 -0.16
N THR A 9 -10.52 -9.43 0.51
CA THR A 9 -10.90 -10.15 1.73
C THR A 9 -11.30 -11.59 1.40
N LYS A 10 -10.86 -12.53 2.23
CA LYS A 10 -11.30 -13.94 2.17
C LYS A 10 -12.79 -14.04 2.48
N ASN A 11 -13.21 -13.38 3.55
CA ASN A 11 -14.60 -13.31 4.00
C ASN A 11 -15.38 -12.22 3.24
N SER A 12 -16.70 -12.37 3.22
CA SER A 12 -17.62 -11.41 2.59
C SER A 12 -18.22 -10.46 3.63
N TYR A 13 -18.32 -9.19 3.26
CA TYR A 13 -18.92 -8.14 4.08
C TYR A 13 -20.07 -7.52 3.27
N ASN A 14 -21.27 -7.47 3.86
CA ASN A 14 -22.51 -7.12 3.15
C ASN A 14 -22.77 -7.99 1.90
N GLY A 15 -22.40 -9.28 1.96
CA GLY A 15 -22.59 -10.23 0.85
C GLY A 15 -21.55 -10.15 -0.27
N PHE A 16 -20.50 -9.33 -0.13
CA PHE A 16 -19.47 -9.17 -1.16
C PHE A 16 -18.06 -9.32 -0.60
N ARG A 17 -17.16 -9.92 -1.38
CA ARG A 17 -15.71 -9.80 -1.15
C ARG A 17 -15.27 -8.36 -1.41
N LYS A 18 -14.44 -7.85 -0.51
CA LYS A 18 -13.99 -6.46 -0.51
C LYS A 18 -12.61 -6.36 -1.13
N ARG A 19 -12.40 -5.28 -1.86
CA ARG A 19 -11.14 -4.94 -2.54
C ARG A 19 -10.23 -4.19 -1.57
N LEU A 20 -9.14 -4.82 -1.17
CA LEU A 20 -8.09 -4.21 -0.36
C LEU A 20 -7.07 -3.47 -1.21
N GLY A 21 -6.89 -3.90 -2.45
CA GLY A 21 -6.07 -3.19 -3.43
C GLY A 21 -5.82 -3.97 -4.70
N PHE A 22 -5.01 -3.40 -5.58
CA PHE A 22 -4.54 -4.08 -6.78
C PHE A 22 -3.14 -3.67 -7.18
N ILE A 23 -2.52 -4.54 -7.97
CA ILE A 23 -1.28 -4.28 -8.70
C ILE A 23 -1.48 -4.73 -10.14
N GLN A 24 -0.93 -3.97 -11.07
CA GLN A 24 -0.95 -4.28 -12.49
C GLN A 24 0.31 -3.78 -13.14
N ARG A 25 1.11 -4.68 -13.72
CA ARG A 25 2.18 -4.29 -14.61
C ARG A 25 1.67 -4.15 -16.04
N ASN A 26 2.06 -3.07 -16.69
CA ASN A 26 1.78 -2.81 -18.08
C ASN A 26 3.08 -2.82 -18.87
N THR A 27 3.33 -3.91 -19.59
CA THR A 27 4.45 -4.02 -20.53
C THR A 27 3.92 -4.01 -21.96
N ASN A 28 4.40 -3.07 -22.78
CA ASN A 28 4.09 -3.03 -24.21
C ASN A 28 5.25 -2.44 -25.04
N GLY A 29 6.49 -2.91 -24.85
CA GLY A 29 7.67 -2.57 -25.65
C GLY A 29 8.18 -1.12 -25.53
N LYS A 30 7.27 -0.14 -25.44
CA LYS A 30 7.54 1.27 -25.18
C LYS A 30 7.35 1.63 -23.71
N TYR A 31 6.33 1.06 -23.07
CA TYR A 31 6.01 1.30 -21.66
C TYR A 31 6.29 0.05 -20.82
N ASP A 32 6.83 0.29 -19.63
CA ASP A 32 7.03 -0.70 -18.58
C ASP A 32 6.71 -0.02 -17.26
N ASP A 33 5.43 0.03 -16.94
CA ASP A 33 4.90 0.79 -15.81
C ASP A 33 4.15 -0.14 -14.85
N LEU A 34 4.32 0.11 -13.56
CA LEU A 34 3.62 -0.59 -12.49
C LEU A 34 2.51 0.32 -11.95
N TYR A 35 1.26 -0.12 -12.07
CA TYR A 35 0.10 0.56 -11.51
C TYR A 35 -0.37 -0.16 -10.26
N TYR A 36 -0.71 0.59 -9.22
CA TYR A 36 -1.18 0.00 -7.97
C TYR A 36 -2.13 0.93 -7.22
N ASP A 37 -3.07 0.36 -6.48
CA ASP A 37 -4.01 1.08 -5.63
C ASP A 37 -4.21 0.26 -4.37
N PHE A 38 -3.84 0.84 -3.24
CA PHE A 38 -4.18 0.35 -1.90
C PHE A 38 -4.78 1.48 -1.06
N THR A 39 -5.13 2.61 -1.70
CA THR A 39 -5.84 3.71 -1.03
C THR A 39 -7.30 3.34 -0.81
N MET A 40 -7.77 2.32 -1.54
CA MET A 40 -9.13 1.80 -1.50
C MET A 40 -10.17 2.83 -1.94
N VAL A 41 -9.72 3.93 -2.54
CA VAL A 41 -10.56 4.96 -3.16
C VAL A 41 -10.81 4.61 -4.62
N ASN A 42 -12.07 4.50 -5.00
CA ASN A 42 -12.42 4.16 -6.38
C ASN A 42 -11.91 5.22 -7.37
N GLY A 43 -11.14 4.76 -8.36
CA GLY A 43 -10.63 5.60 -9.44
C GLY A 43 -9.28 6.26 -9.17
N THR A 44 -8.80 6.25 -7.92
CA THR A 44 -7.45 6.72 -7.57
C THR A 44 -6.45 5.57 -7.66
N HIS A 45 -5.27 5.83 -8.18
CA HIS A 45 -4.17 4.86 -8.19
C HIS A 45 -2.81 5.56 -8.31
N ASN A 46 -1.77 4.85 -7.87
CA ASN A 46 -0.39 5.23 -8.07
C ASN A 46 0.20 4.48 -9.26
N SER A 47 1.27 5.03 -9.80
CA SER A 47 2.02 4.44 -10.89
C SER A 47 3.51 4.73 -10.74
N TYR A 48 4.32 3.69 -10.90
CA TYR A 48 5.76 3.72 -10.94
C TYR A 48 6.21 3.42 -12.37
N HIS A 49 6.87 4.39 -12.99
CA HIS A 49 7.11 4.36 -14.43
C HIS A 49 8.49 3.81 -14.76
N ARG A 50 8.66 3.45 -16.03
CA ARG A 50 9.92 2.97 -16.58
C ARG A 50 11.12 3.86 -16.26
N ASP A 51 10.92 5.17 -16.23
CA ASP A 51 11.94 6.20 -15.97
C ASP A 51 12.16 6.47 -14.47
N GLY A 52 11.42 5.79 -13.59
CA GLY A 52 11.51 5.97 -12.14
C GLY A 52 10.62 7.08 -11.61
N SER A 53 9.86 7.78 -12.47
CA SER A 53 8.90 8.76 -12.02
C SER A 53 7.70 8.08 -11.35
N GLU A 54 7.25 8.70 -10.26
CA GLU A 54 6.10 8.24 -9.49
C GLU A 54 4.97 9.24 -9.58
N TRP A 55 3.78 8.73 -9.89
CA TRP A 55 2.61 9.56 -10.14
C TRP A 55 1.40 8.98 -9.44
N ARG A 56 0.59 9.89 -8.88
CA ARG A 56 -0.77 9.62 -8.46
C ARG A 56 -1.74 10.13 -9.51
N THR A 57 -2.68 9.29 -9.90
CA THR A 57 -3.84 9.67 -10.71
C THR A 57 -5.08 9.60 -9.82
N TYR A 58 -5.81 10.71 -9.71
CA TYR A 58 -7.03 10.81 -8.90
C TYR A 58 -8.26 10.37 -9.71
N SER A 59 -9.37 10.13 -9.01
CA SER A 59 -10.64 9.73 -9.63
C SER A 59 -11.20 10.72 -10.65
N ASP A 60 -10.83 12.01 -10.55
CA ASP A 60 -11.22 13.07 -11.49
C ASP A 60 -10.27 13.16 -12.71
N GLY A 61 -9.28 12.27 -12.79
CA GLY A 61 -8.28 12.22 -13.86
C GLY A 61 -7.09 13.16 -13.68
N LYS A 62 -7.07 14.01 -12.64
CA LYS A 62 -5.88 14.82 -12.34
C LYS A 62 -4.71 13.93 -11.99
N LYS A 63 -3.51 14.41 -12.31
CA LYS A 63 -2.25 13.72 -12.03
C LYS A 63 -1.34 14.59 -11.19
N LYS A 64 -0.70 13.99 -10.18
CA LYS A 64 0.31 14.63 -9.34
C LYS A 64 1.56 13.77 -9.36
N LYS A 65 2.70 14.39 -9.66
CA LYS A 65 4.01 13.74 -9.50
C LYS A 65 4.33 13.67 -8.02
N LEU A 66 4.63 12.46 -7.54
CA LEU A 66 5.00 12.20 -6.15
C LEU A 66 6.51 12.32 -5.94
N GLY A 67 7.29 11.93 -6.96
CA GLY A 67 8.75 11.98 -6.89
C GLY A 67 9.40 11.30 -8.09
N GLU A 68 10.72 11.13 -7.97
CA GLU A 68 11.54 10.33 -8.88
C GLU A 68 12.43 9.41 -8.05
N SER A 69 12.54 8.17 -8.52
CA SER A 69 13.23 7.06 -7.87
C SER A 69 14.04 6.28 -8.92
N ILE A 70 14.58 5.11 -8.55
CA ILE A 70 15.36 4.26 -9.46
C ILE A 70 14.48 3.75 -10.62
N PRO A 71 14.84 3.97 -11.89
CA PRO A 71 14.04 3.52 -13.03
C PRO A 71 13.62 2.05 -12.96
N LEU A 72 12.33 1.74 -13.20
CA LEU A 72 11.78 0.38 -13.04
C LEU A 72 12.56 -0.66 -13.87
N LYS A 73 12.99 -0.27 -15.08
CA LYS A 73 13.78 -1.11 -15.99
C LYS A 73 15.11 -1.57 -15.38
N ASN A 74 15.70 -0.75 -14.53
CA ASN A 74 17.02 -0.96 -13.93
C ASN A 74 16.92 -1.14 -12.41
N PHE A 75 15.73 -1.43 -11.89
CA PHE A 75 15.50 -1.49 -10.46
C PHE A 75 16.32 -2.60 -9.81
N LYS A 76 17.13 -2.23 -8.82
CA LYS A 76 17.93 -3.13 -7.98
C LYS A 76 17.82 -2.69 -6.53
N GLY A 77 17.39 -3.60 -5.66
CA GLY A 77 17.24 -3.36 -4.22
C GLY A 77 15.81 -3.51 -3.71
N LEU A 78 15.49 -2.78 -2.65
CA LEU A 78 14.19 -2.76 -1.97
C LEU A 78 13.64 -1.33 -1.96
N TYR A 79 12.37 -1.16 -2.31
CA TYR A 79 11.73 0.15 -2.37
C TYR A 79 10.30 0.13 -1.86
N PRO A 80 9.94 0.93 -0.84
CA PRO A 80 8.58 1.04 -0.35
C PRO A 80 7.72 1.81 -1.36
N LEU A 81 6.67 1.17 -1.87
CA LEU A 81 5.69 1.78 -2.77
C LEU A 81 4.59 2.55 -2.02
N GLY A 82 4.35 2.19 -0.76
CA GLY A 82 3.40 2.90 0.08
C GLY A 82 2.95 2.09 1.29
N LEU A 83 2.29 2.84 2.19
CA LEU A 83 1.62 2.35 3.39
C LEU A 83 0.18 2.81 3.35
N ASN A 84 -0.76 1.91 3.60
CA ASN A 84 -2.15 2.26 3.87
C ASN A 84 -2.53 1.83 5.29
N LEU A 85 -3.40 2.60 5.95
CA LEU A 85 -3.99 2.29 7.24
C LEU A 85 -5.52 2.30 7.09
N PHE A 86 -6.18 1.28 7.61
CA PHE A 86 -7.64 1.22 7.66
C PHE A 86 -8.12 0.57 8.96
N ASP A 87 -9.35 0.88 9.37
CA ASP A 87 -9.98 0.26 10.53
C ASP A 87 -10.83 -0.95 10.10
N TYR A 88 -11.10 -1.87 11.03
CA TYR A 88 -11.92 -3.04 10.75
C TYR A 88 -13.32 -2.68 10.21
N LEU A 89 -13.92 -1.60 10.73
CA LEU A 89 -15.27 -1.19 10.35
C LEU A 89 -15.32 -0.64 8.92
N SER A 90 -14.21 -0.13 8.39
CA SER A 90 -14.13 0.38 7.02
C SER A 90 -14.27 -0.74 5.99
N LEU A 91 -14.04 -2.01 6.36
CA LEU A 91 -14.26 -3.17 5.49
C LEU A 91 -15.66 -3.16 4.85
N TYR A 92 -16.67 -2.73 5.60
CA TYR A 92 -18.06 -2.68 5.14
C TYR A 92 -18.29 -1.63 4.04
N THR A 93 -17.49 -0.56 4.03
CA THR A 93 -17.57 0.56 3.06
C THR A 93 -16.57 0.44 1.91
N LEU A 94 -15.59 -0.47 2.02
CA LEU A 94 -14.63 -0.73 0.94
C LEU A 94 -15.32 -1.12 -0.37
N PRO A 95 -14.71 -0.81 -1.53
CA PRO A 95 -15.25 -1.19 -2.82
C PRO A 95 -15.44 -2.71 -2.95
N ASN A 96 -16.58 -3.10 -3.52
CA ASN A 96 -16.84 -4.50 -3.83
C ASN A 96 -15.96 -4.97 -5.00
N LEU A 97 -15.49 -6.21 -4.92
CA LEU A 97 -14.86 -6.86 -6.07
C LEU A 97 -15.93 -7.15 -7.14
N LYS A 98 -15.72 -6.65 -8.36
CA LYS A 98 -16.69 -6.86 -9.45
C LYS A 98 -16.59 -8.28 -9.98
N ALA A 99 -17.72 -8.90 -10.32
CA ALA A 99 -17.77 -10.28 -10.84
C ALA A 99 -16.86 -10.52 -12.05
N LYS A 100 -16.69 -9.53 -12.93
CA LYS A 100 -15.78 -9.61 -14.08
C LYS A 100 -14.31 -9.78 -13.69
N ASN A 101 -13.90 -9.23 -12.53
CA ASN A 101 -12.52 -9.34 -12.05
C ASN A 101 -12.26 -10.73 -11.49
N ILE A 102 -13.25 -11.33 -10.82
CA ILE A 102 -13.14 -12.70 -10.29
C ILE A 102 -12.81 -13.71 -11.39
N ARG A 103 -13.36 -13.54 -12.58
CA ARG A 103 -13.20 -14.49 -13.69
C ARG A 103 -11.89 -14.34 -14.47
N ASN A 104 -11.33 -13.13 -14.51
CA ASN A 104 -10.31 -12.78 -15.49
C ASN A 104 -8.94 -12.44 -14.88
N ASP A 105 -8.91 -12.10 -13.59
CA ASP A 105 -7.73 -11.59 -12.89
C ASP A 105 -7.23 -12.58 -11.82
N ILE A 106 -6.02 -12.33 -11.29
CA ILE A 106 -5.44 -13.12 -10.20
C ILE A 106 -5.96 -12.55 -8.87
N LEU A 107 -6.41 -13.42 -7.97
CA LEU A 107 -6.91 -13.03 -6.65
C LEU A 107 -6.00 -13.59 -5.56
N TYR A 108 -5.57 -12.73 -4.65
CA TYR A 108 -4.97 -13.12 -3.38
C TYR A 108 -5.92 -12.76 -2.24
N GLU A 109 -6.32 -13.78 -1.48
CA GLU A 109 -7.27 -13.65 -0.38
C GLU A 109 -6.52 -13.39 0.93
N VAL A 110 -6.97 -12.40 1.69
CA VAL A 110 -6.46 -12.06 3.02
C VAL A 110 -7.54 -12.38 4.05
N ASP A 111 -7.18 -13.21 5.03
CA ASP A 111 -8.03 -13.53 6.18
C ASP A 111 -7.86 -12.45 7.26
N ILE A 112 -8.60 -11.35 7.12
CA ILE A 112 -8.52 -10.22 8.07
C ILE A 112 -8.96 -10.63 9.48
N GLU A 113 -9.88 -11.58 9.60
CA GLU A 113 -10.37 -12.06 10.91
C GLU A 113 -9.31 -12.85 11.69
N ALA A 114 -8.30 -13.40 11.02
CA ALA A 114 -7.19 -14.08 11.67
C ALA A 114 -6.20 -13.09 12.33
N LEU A 115 -6.32 -11.80 12.04
CA LEU A 115 -5.44 -10.73 12.53
C LEU A 115 -6.11 -9.99 13.71
N PRO A 116 -5.61 -10.09 14.95
CA PRO A 116 -6.28 -9.61 16.16
C PRO A 116 -6.05 -8.11 16.42
N SER A 117 -6.53 -7.25 15.52
CA SER A 117 -6.47 -5.79 15.67
C SER A 117 -7.74 -5.13 15.14
N SER A 118 -8.09 -3.97 15.71
CA SER A 118 -9.16 -3.12 15.17
C SER A 118 -8.69 -2.23 14.02
N THR A 119 -7.38 -2.17 13.79
CA THR A 119 -6.73 -1.36 12.75
C THR A 119 -5.69 -2.19 12.02
N TYR A 120 -5.50 -1.92 10.74
CA TYR A 120 -4.66 -2.71 9.86
C TYR A 120 -3.80 -1.81 8.98
N ASN A 121 -2.54 -2.19 8.81
CA ASN A 121 -1.68 -1.58 7.81
C ASN A 121 -1.49 -2.51 6.61
N ILE A 122 -1.53 -1.96 5.40
CA ILE A 122 -1.06 -2.64 4.19
C ILE A 122 0.21 -1.91 3.75
N PHE A 123 1.34 -2.59 3.87
CA PHE A 123 2.64 -2.10 3.38
C PHE A 123 3.00 -2.80 2.09
N ILE A 124 3.43 -2.04 1.08
CA ILE A 124 3.77 -2.57 -0.23
C ILE A 124 5.17 -2.14 -0.60
N GLU A 125 5.95 -3.10 -1.11
CA GLU A 125 7.35 -2.91 -1.47
C GLU A 125 7.65 -3.55 -2.82
N MET A 126 8.52 -2.93 -3.61
CA MET A 126 9.22 -3.59 -4.71
C MET A 126 10.51 -4.19 -4.20
N ILE A 127 10.83 -5.40 -4.64
CA ILE A 127 12.11 -6.05 -4.36
C ILE A 127 12.69 -6.63 -5.64
N ASP A 128 13.98 -6.42 -5.86
CA ASP A 128 14.70 -7.17 -6.87
C ASP A 128 14.93 -8.62 -6.38
N PRO A 129 14.63 -9.66 -7.18
CA PRO A 129 14.73 -11.06 -6.75
C PRO A 129 16.12 -11.51 -6.27
N SER A 130 17.18 -10.84 -6.71
CA SER A 130 18.56 -11.13 -6.29
C SER A 130 18.95 -10.47 -4.97
N THR A 131 18.06 -9.66 -4.39
CA THR A 131 18.28 -8.94 -3.14
C THR A 131 18.23 -9.89 -1.94
N VAL A 132 19.38 -10.09 -1.27
CA VAL A 132 19.56 -11.01 -0.12
C VAL A 132 19.02 -10.43 1.21
N ILE A 133 18.24 -9.35 1.17
CA ILE A 133 17.77 -8.60 2.37
C ILE A 133 16.76 -9.43 3.21
N LEU A 134 16.16 -10.48 2.65
CA LEU A 134 15.16 -11.29 3.36
C LEU A 134 15.72 -12.07 4.57
N ASN A 135 17.05 -12.17 4.71
CA ASN A 135 17.69 -12.91 5.80
C ASN A 135 18.32 -12.01 6.88
N ASP A 136 18.28 -10.68 6.74
CA ASP A 136 18.78 -9.74 7.74
C ASP A 136 17.77 -9.61 8.89
N GLU A 137 18.21 -9.82 10.12
CA GLU A 137 17.37 -9.73 11.33
C GLU A 137 16.74 -8.33 11.48
N ASN A 138 17.45 -7.27 11.07
CA ASN A 138 16.97 -5.89 11.13
C ASN A 138 16.02 -5.52 9.97
N MET A 139 15.82 -6.43 9.02
CA MET A 139 14.91 -6.24 7.87
C MET A 139 13.83 -7.32 7.79
N LYS A 140 13.76 -8.19 8.79
CA LYS A 140 12.83 -9.32 8.83
C LYS A 140 11.38 -8.82 8.93
N ILE A 141 10.48 -9.47 8.20
CA ILE A 141 9.04 -9.25 8.37
C ILE A 141 8.60 -9.87 9.70
N PRO A 142 7.74 -9.21 10.50
CA PRO A 142 7.18 -9.84 11.69
C PRO A 142 6.50 -11.18 11.38
N ASP A 143 6.73 -12.21 12.20
CA ASP A 143 6.28 -13.59 11.96
C ASP A 143 4.74 -13.74 11.97
N ASN A 144 4.06 -12.82 12.65
CA ASN A 144 2.61 -12.68 12.76
C ASN A 144 2.02 -11.74 11.68
N ALA A 145 2.79 -11.27 10.71
CA ALA A 145 2.24 -10.56 9.55
C ALA A 145 1.72 -11.53 8.49
N VAL A 146 0.74 -11.11 7.69
CA VAL A 146 0.37 -11.82 6.45
C VAL A 146 1.19 -11.24 5.32
N THR A 147 2.04 -12.05 4.69
CA THR A 147 2.89 -11.63 3.58
C THR A 147 2.53 -12.38 2.31
N LEU A 148 2.44 -11.63 1.22
CA LEU A 148 2.22 -12.14 -0.13
C LEU A 148 3.36 -11.64 -1.02
N VAL A 149 3.98 -12.54 -1.76
CA VAL A 149 5.03 -12.20 -2.73
C VAL A 149 4.53 -12.49 -4.13
N ILE A 150 4.30 -11.43 -4.90
CA ILE A 150 3.84 -11.48 -6.28
C ILE A 150 5.08 -11.57 -7.17
N LYS A 151 5.29 -12.75 -7.78
CA LYS A 151 6.47 -13.10 -8.57
C LYS A 151 6.20 -13.13 -10.08
N ASP A 152 5.02 -12.69 -10.52
CA ASP A 152 4.59 -12.71 -11.93
C ASP A 152 5.41 -11.77 -12.84
N PHE A 153 6.18 -10.84 -12.27
CA PHE A 153 7.02 -9.88 -12.98
C PHE A 153 8.17 -9.35 -12.09
N GLU A 154 9.21 -8.76 -12.69
CA GLU A 154 10.39 -8.25 -11.98
C GLU A 154 10.56 -6.72 -12.08
N PRO A 155 10.64 -5.95 -10.98
CA PRO A 155 10.81 -6.42 -9.61
C PRO A 155 9.58 -7.11 -9.04
N TRP A 156 9.80 -8.05 -8.13
CA TRP A 156 8.74 -8.71 -7.37
C TRP A 156 8.07 -7.68 -6.46
N ILE A 157 6.80 -7.93 -6.13
CA ILE A 157 6.07 -7.09 -5.18
C ILE A 157 5.82 -7.89 -3.92
N ILE A 158 6.18 -7.29 -2.78
CA ILE A 158 5.82 -7.81 -1.46
C ILE A 158 4.66 -6.95 -0.95
N VAL A 159 3.58 -7.62 -0.57
CA VAL A 159 2.46 -7.02 0.16
C VAL A 159 2.44 -7.62 1.55
N THR A 160 2.56 -6.77 2.55
CA THR A 160 2.55 -7.16 3.96
C THR A 160 1.34 -6.52 4.64
N VAL A 161 0.43 -7.35 5.16
CA VAL A 161 -0.71 -6.92 5.96
C VAL A 161 -0.37 -7.13 7.43
N LEU A 162 -0.40 -6.03 8.18
CA LEU A 162 -0.06 -5.97 9.59
C LEU A 162 -1.34 -5.70 10.36
N GLY A 163 -1.77 -6.67 11.17
CA GLY A 163 -3.00 -6.58 11.96
C GLY A 163 -2.87 -7.18 13.36
N TYR A 164 -1.65 -7.17 13.88
CA TYR A 164 -1.34 -7.41 15.28
C TYR A 164 -0.86 -6.10 15.87
N LYS A 165 -1.23 -5.77 17.09
CA LYS A 165 -0.99 -4.44 17.69
C LYS A 165 0.50 -4.07 17.69
N GLU A 166 1.35 -5.05 17.94
CA GLU A 166 2.80 -5.01 17.95
C GLU A 166 3.44 -4.89 16.55
N ASN A 167 2.66 -4.95 15.47
CA ASN A 167 3.11 -4.89 14.08
C ASN A 167 2.64 -3.64 13.34
N LEU A 168 1.82 -2.80 13.97
CA LEU A 168 1.19 -1.67 13.29
C LEU A 168 2.14 -0.48 13.12
N ILE A 169 2.49 -0.17 11.88
CA ILE A 169 3.39 0.94 11.51
C ILE A 169 2.70 2.27 11.79
N ALA A 170 1.40 2.34 11.55
CA ALA A 170 0.58 3.50 11.86
C ALA A 170 -0.63 3.06 12.69
N ASN A 171 -0.88 3.76 13.80
CA ASN A 171 -1.94 3.46 14.75
C ASN A 171 -2.81 4.67 15.03
N PHE A 172 -4.13 4.48 15.09
CA PHE A 172 -5.02 5.51 15.62
C PHE A 172 -4.90 5.60 17.13
N THR A 173 -4.85 6.83 17.64
CA THR A 173 -4.86 7.19 19.06
C THR A 173 -5.90 8.27 19.29
N ASN A 174 -6.24 8.53 20.56
CA ASN A 174 -7.16 9.60 20.93
C ASN A 174 -6.69 11.00 20.45
N ASN A 175 -5.39 11.16 20.22
CA ASN A 175 -4.77 12.45 19.85
C ASN A 175 -4.32 12.51 18.38
N GLY A 176 -4.62 11.49 17.56
CA GLY A 176 -4.20 11.44 16.16
C GLY A 176 -3.62 10.09 15.75
N VAL A 177 -2.69 10.06 14.80
CA VAL A 177 -2.00 8.82 14.37
C VAL A 177 -0.58 8.80 14.94
N THR A 178 -0.19 7.69 15.55
CA THR A 178 1.21 7.44 15.93
C THR A 178 1.89 6.58 14.88
N LEU A 179 3.16 6.87 14.61
CA LEU A 179 4.00 6.09 13.70
C LEU A 179 5.01 5.27 14.52
N ASN A 180 5.11 4.00 14.20
CA ASN A 180 6.06 3.05 14.78
C ASN A 180 7.11 2.67 13.73
N HIS A 181 8.30 2.33 14.21
CA HIS A 181 9.43 1.88 13.40
C HIS A 181 9.88 0.53 13.94
N PHE A 182 9.35 -0.58 13.42
CA PHE A 182 9.65 -1.91 13.94
C PHE A 182 11.11 -2.28 13.76
N ASN A 183 11.62 -1.98 12.58
CA ASN A 183 12.97 -2.24 12.17
C ASN A 183 13.29 -1.35 10.96
N GLU A 184 14.49 -1.49 10.40
CA GLU A 184 14.96 -0.64 9.31
C GLU A 184 14.06 -0.76 8.06
N ARG A 185 13.47 -1.93 7.82
CA ARG A 185 12.58 -2.17 6.68
C ARG A 185 11.27 -1.40 6.77
N PHE A 186 10.63 -1.41 7.93
CA PHE A 186 9.34 -0.75 8.16
C PHE A 186 9.50 0.64 8.77
N THR A 187 10.67 1.27 8.58
CA THR A 187 10.89 2.62 9.04
C THR A 187 10.05 3.58 8.18
N ALA A 188 8.99 4.11 8.79
CA ALA A 188 8.04 5.03 8.17
C ALA A 188 8.65 6.36 7.69
N ASN A 189 9.94 6.60 7.94
CA ASN A 189 10.71 7.76 7.47
C ASN A 189 12.16 7.34 7.25
N GLY A 190 12.50 6.83 6.07
CA GLY A 190 13.90 6.85 5.64
C GLY A 190 14.35 8.30 5.46
N GLU A 191 15.65 8.61 5.59
CA GLU A 191 16.15 9.96 5.35
C GLU A 191 15.67 10.49 3.98
N GLY A 192 14.99 11.65 3.99
CA GLY A 192 14.46 12.30 2.78
C GLY A 192 13.15 11.74 2.21
N LYS A 193 12.55 10.68 2.77
CA LYS A 193 11.29 10.10 2.25
C LYS A 193 10.07 10.70 2.95
N GLN A 194 9.07 11.10 2.17
CA GLN A 194 7.77 11.57 2.63
C GLN A 194 6.67 10.55 2.27
N TYR A 195 5.69 10.35 3.14
CA TYR A 195 4.47 9.57 2.83
C TYR A 195 3.26 10.51 2.73
N GLU A 196 2.52 10.42 1.63
CA GLU A 196 1.26 11.15 1.44
C GLU A 196 0.08 10.32 1.96
N LEU A 197 -0.64 10.87 2.95
CA LEU A 197 -1.80 10.23 3.56
C LEU A 197 -3.09 10.61 2.82
N GLU A 198 -3.83 9.60 2.36
CA GLU A 198 -5.15 9.77 1.78
C GLU A 198 -6.22 9.14 2.66
N GLN A 199 -7.32 9.86 2.85
CA GLN A 199 -8.45 9.46 3.68
C GLN A 199 -9.44 8.60 2.91
N VAL A 200 -9.88 7.51 3.54
CA VAL A 200 -11.13 6.80 3.21
C VAL A 200 -12.24 7.46 4.06
N PRO A 201 -13.43 7.74 3.51
CA PRO A 201 -14.47 8.43 4.29
C PRO A 201 -15.07 7.51 5.35
N ILE A 202 -14.92 7.87 6.63
CA ILE A 202 -15.99 8.29 7.54
C ILE A 202 -15.36 9.12 8.67
N GLY A 203 -15.88 10.33 8.88
CA GLY A 203 -16.09 10.84 10.24
C GLY A 203 -15.02 11.70 10.92
N ASN A 204 -13.73 11.72 10.53
CA ASN A 204 -12.76 12.75 10.95
C ASN A 204 -11.51 12.75 10.06
N LYS A 205 -11.05 13.95 9.65
CA LYS A 205 -9.95 14.18 8.72
C LYS A 205 -8.65 14.46 9.49
N ILE A 206 -7.61 13.64 9.29
CA ILE A 206 -6.23 13.93 9.71
C ILE A 206 -5.36 14.12 8.45
N THR A 207 -4.61 15.22 8.40
CA THR A 207 -3.70 15.61 7.30
C THR A 207 -2.30 15.85 7.85
N PHE A 208 -1.26 15.51 7.09
CA PHE A 208 0.13 15.68 7.47
C PHE A 208 0.82 16.57 6.43
N SER A 209 1.48 17.65 6.86
CA SER A 209 2.38 18.42 6.01
C SER A 209 3.72 18.66 6.71
N GLN A 210 4.81 18.66 5.95
CA GLN A 210 6.14 19.03 6.43
C GLN A 210 6.31 20.55 6.29
N ASP A 211 6.81 21.24 7.31
CA ASP A 211 7.32 22.59 7.12
C ASP A 211 8.79 22.58 6.68
N ASP A 212 9.29 23.72 6.20
CA ASP A 212 10.64 23.88 5.63
C ASP A 212 11.79 23.53 6.59
N LYS A 213 11.48 23.15 7.83
CA LYS A 213 12.41 22.71 8.88
C LYS A 213 12.29 21.22 9.20
N GLY A 214 11.57 20.47 8.37
CA GLY A 214 11.43 19.03 8.50
C GLY A 214 10.43 18.57 9.56
N LYS A 215 9.64 19.48 10.17
CA LYS A 215 8.65 19.11 11.19
C LYS A 215 7.31 18.73 10.55
N ILE A 216 6.73 17.64 11.01
CA ILE A 216 5.38 17.18 10.66
C ILE A 216 4.36 18.06 11.40
N ARG A 217 3.44 18.68 10.65
CA ARG A 217 2.24 19.36 11.16
C ARG A 217 1.02 18.49 10.90
N ILE A 218 0.25 18.28 11.97
CA ILE A 218 -1.00 17.53 11.94
C ILE A 218 -2.15 18.52 11.82
N GLY A 219 -2.87 18.47 10.70
CA GLY A 219 -4.11 19.22 10.50
C GLY A 219 -5.32 18.32 10.69
N ILE A 220 -6.07 18.55 11.77
CA ILE A 220 -7.41 17.98 11.97
C ILE A 220 -8.42 19.03 11.50
N SER A 221 -9.34 18.67 10.59
CA SER A 221 -10.50 19.52 10.32
C SER A 221 -11.78 18.79 10.66
N ASN A 222 -12.59 19.41 11.50
CA ASN A 222 -14.00 19.04 11.65
C ASN A 222 -14.80 19.64 10.50
N LYS A 223 -15.99 19.10 10.26
CA LYS A 223 -17.04 19.88 9.56
C LYS A 223 -17.25 21.22 10.25
#